data_AF-A0A5N9AEI1-F1
#
_entry.id   AF-A0A5N9AEI1-F1
#
_cell.length_a   1.000
_cell.length_b   1.000
_cell.length_c   1.000
_cell.angle_alpha   90.00
_cell.angle_beta   90.00
_cell.angle_gamma   90.00
#
_symmetry.space_group_name_H-M   'P 1'
#
loop_
_entity.id
_entity.type
_entity.pdbx_description
1 polymer ?
#
loop_
_entity_poly.entity_id
_entity_poly.type
_entity_poly.pdbx_seq_one_letter_code
_entity_poly.pdbx_strand_id
1 'polypeptide(L)'
;MKFFRCAAYVLFAISLCNLGFSAYMYRELRTPNVIVAPDPALREINEHSMIRDTQILQGILMIHHDREIHPAGKQDMCPLCDEHNRSKNMMVQQ
;
A
#
# COMPACT_ATOMS: atom_id res chain seq x y z
N MET A 1 -45.72 -12.79 2.71
CA MET A 1 -44.27 -12.55 2.49
C MET A 1 -43.82 -12.86 1.04
N LYS A 2 -44.51 -12.35 0.02
CA LYS A 2 -44.08 -12.55 -1.39
C LYS A 2 -43.19 -11.40 -1.89
N PHE A 3 -43.48 -10.18 -1.44
CA PHE A 3 -42.74 -8.96 -1.78
C PHE A 3 -41.24 -9.04 -1.45
N PHE A 4 -40.87 -9.46 -0.24
CA PHE A 4 -39.47 -9.60 0.17
C PHE A 4 -38.68 -10.60 -0.68
N ARG A 5 -39.31 -11.72 -1.09
CA ARG A 5 -38.66 -12.71 -1.96
C ARG A 5 -38.42 -12.13 -3.35
N CYS A 6 -39.41 -11.44 -3.93
CA CYS A 6 -39.25 -10.77 -5.22
C CYS A 6 -38.17 -9.68 -5.17
N ALA A 7 -38.14 -8.86 -4.11
CA ALA A 7 -37.11 -7.84 -3.92
C ALA A 7 -35.71 -8.45 -3.83
N ALA A 8 -35.54 -9.56 -3.09
CA ALA A 8 -34.28 -10.26 -2.99
C ALA A 8 -33.80 -10.81 -4.35
N TYR A 9 -34.70 -11.38 -5.16
CA TYR A 9 -34.35 -11.84 -6.51
C TYR A 9 -33.93 -10.70 -7.45
N VAL A 10 -34.62 -9.56 -7.38
CA VAL A 10 -34.26 -8.38 -8.18
C VAL A 10 -32.90 -7.82 -7.75
N LEU A 11 -32.67 -7.67 -6.45
CA LEU A 11 -31.38 -7.20 -5.93
C LEU A 11 -30.22 -8.15 -6.29
N PHE A 12 -30.47 -9.45 -6.24
CA PHE A 12 -29.49 -10.45 -6.65
C PHE A 12 -29.15 -10.35 -8.14
N ALA A 13 -30.17 -10.22 -9.01
CA ALA A 13 -29.97 -10.05 -10.45
C ALA A 13 -29.20 -8.76 -10.78
N ILE A 14 -29.54 -7.63 -10.14
CA ILE A 14 -28.82 -6.36 -10.31
C ILE A 14 -27.36 -6.50 -9.87
N SER A 15 -27.11 -7.19 -8.75
CA SER A 15 -25.76 -7.42 -8.24
C SER A 15 -24.93 -8.28 -9.19
N LEU A 16 -25.51 -9.32 -9.79
CA LEU A 16 -24.85 -10.13 -10.81
C LEU A 16 -24.50 -9.31 -12.06
N CYS A 17 -25.41 -8.46 -12.53
CA CYS A 17 -25.14 -7.56 -13.66
C CYS A 17 -23.99 -6.58 -13.34
N ASN A 18 -24.00 -5.99 -12.14
CA ASN A 18 -22.93 -5.08 -11.70
C ASN A 18 -21.58 -5.79 -11.60
N LEU A 19 -21.57 -7.03 -11.09
CA LEU A 19 -20.36 -7.83 -11.00
C LEU A 19 -19.82 -8.18 -12.40
N GLY A 20 -20.70 -8.57 -13.33
CA GLY A 20 -20.34 -8.84 -14.72
C GLY A 20 -19.78 -7.62 -15.44
N PHE A 21 -20.41 -6.45 -15.27
CA PHE A 21 -19.91 -5.20 -15.83
C PHE A 21 -18.55 -4.80 -15.24
N SER A 22 -18.38 -4.95 -13.92
CA SER A 22 -17.11 -4.67 -13.25
C SER A 22 -15.99 -5.60 -13.73
N ALA A 23 -16.29 -6.88 -13.94
CA ALA A 23 -15.34 -7.85 -14.49
C ALA A 23 -14.98 -7.55 -15.95
N TYR A 24 -15.97 -7.14 -16.77
CA TYR A 24 -15.74 -6.70 -18.14
C TYR A 24 -14.83 -5.47 -18.19
N MET A 25 -15.14 -4.43 -17.41
CA MET A 25 -14.31 -3.23 -17.30
C MET A 25 -12.92 -3.54 -16.79
N TYR A 26 -12.78 -4.42 -15.78
CA TYR A 26 -11.47 -4.85 -15.29
C TYR A 26 -10.64 -5.53 -16.39
N ARG A 27 -11.28 -6.36 -17.23
CA ARG A 27 -10.62 -7.01 -18.36
C ARG A 27 -10.20 -6.00 -19.43
N GLU A 28 -11.10 -5.09 -19.80
CA GLU A 28 -10.83 -4.08 -20.83
C GLU A 28 -9.76 -3.06 -20.39
N LEU A 29 -9.79 -2.64 -19.12
CA LEU A 29 -8.79 -1.74 -18.52
C LEU A 29 -7.42 -2.42 -18.33
N ARG A 30 -7.35 -3.76 -18.31
CA ARG A 30 -6.07 -4.50 -18.25
C ARG A 30 -5.34 -4.50 -19.59
N THR A 31 -6.08 -4.35 -20.69
CA THR A 31 -5.56 -4.23 -22.04
C THR A 31 -6.09 -2.94 -22.67
N PRO A 32 -5.73 -1.77 -22.13
CA PRO A 32 -6.21 -0.53 -22.70
C PRO A 32 -5.64 -0.40 -24.12
N ASN A 33 -6.51 -0.38 -25.12
CA ASN A 33 -6.15 -0.19 -26.53
C ASN A 33 -5.55 1.22 -26.78
N VAL A 34 -5.64 2.08 -25.76
CA VAL A 34 -4.98 3.37 -25.68
C VAL A 34 -3.92 3.26 -24.59
N ILE A 35 -2.65 3.18 -24.99
CA ILE A 35 -1.52 3.46 -24.10
C ILE A 35 -1.62 4.94 -23.77
N VAL A 36 -2.42 5.29 -22.75
CA VAL A 36 -2.34 6.60 -22.13
C VAL A 36 -0.97 6.64 -21.49
N ALA A 37 -0.02 7.34 -22.11
CA ALA A 37 1.26 7.61 -21.49
C ALA A 37 0.95 8.15 -20.08
N PRO A 38 1.46 7.51 -19.01
CA PRO A 38 1.17 7.97 -17.66
C PRO A 38 1.56 9.43 -17.59
N ASP A 39 0.60 10.28 -17.23
CA ASP A 39 0.84 11.72 -17.09
C ASP A 39 2.09 11.89 -16.21
N PRO A 40 3.15 12.60 -16.68
CA PRO A 40 4.35 12.79 -15.90
C PRO A 40 4.05 13.38 -14.51
N ALA A 41 2.99 14.17 -14.36
CA ALA A 41 2.53 14.69 -13.07
C ALA A 41 2.05 13.57 -12.11
N LEU A 42 1.42 12.52 -12.62
CA LEU A 42 1.02 11.37 -11.81
C LEU A 42 2.23 10.57 -11.32
N ARG A 43 3.31 10.52 -12.10
CA ARG A 43 4.56 9.86 -11.68
C ARG A 43 5.21 10.61 -10.53
N GLU A 44 5.30 11.94 -10.62
CA GLU A 44 5.83 12.80 -9.57
C GLU A 44 5.01 12.70 -8.27
N ILE A 45 3.67 12.73 -8.37
CA ILE A 45 2.78 12.54 -7.21
C ILE A 45 3.00 11.18 -6.54
N ASN A 46 3.20 10.12 -7.34
CA ASN A 46 3.48 8.79 -6.82
C ASN A 46 4.82 8.72 -6.09
N GLU A 47 5.88 9.30 -6.68
CA GLU A 47 7.21 9.40 -6.06
C GLU A 47 7.15 10.15 -4.72
N HIS A 48 6.48 11.31 -4.66
CA HIS A 48 6.29 12.05 -3.42
C HIS A 48 5.48 11.28 -2.37
N SER A 49 4.46 10.55 -2.81
CA SER A 49 3.64 9.73 -1.90
C SER A 49 4.46 8.60 -1.28
N MET A 50 5.31 7.92 -2.08
CA MET A 50 6.21 6.89 -1.59
C MET A 50 7.23 7.43 -0.57
N ILE A 51 7.79 8.62 -0.81
CA ILE A 51 8.71 9.27 0.12
C ILE A 51 8.01 9.57 1.44
N ARG A 52 6.82 10.18 1.38
CA ARG A 52 6.03 10.50 2.58
C ARG A 52 5.72 9.24 3.40
N ASP A 53 5.26 8.19 2.73
CA ASP A 53 4.87 6.95 3.42
C ASP A 53 6.09 6.27 4.06
N THR A 54 7.26 6.35 3.41
CA THR A 54 8.53 5.90 3.99
C THR A 54 8.89 6.69 5.25
N GLN A 55 8.76 8.02 5.23
CA GLN A 55 9.04 8.88 6.40
C GLN A 55 8.08 8.58 7.57
N ILE A 56 6.80 8.37 7.28
CA ILE A 56 5.81 7.99 8.30
C ILE A 56 6.21 6.65 8.94
N LEU A 57 6.56 5.65 8.11
CA LEU A 57 6.99 4.35 8.60
C LEU A 57 8.25 4.46 9.46
N GLN A 58 9.25 5.23 9.03
CA GLN A 58 10.46 5.49 9.82
C GLN A 58 10.12 6.12 11.18
N GLY A 59 9.21 7.10 11.22
CA GLY A 59 8.75 7.71 12.46
C GLY A 59 8.07 6.71 13.41
N ILE A 60 7.21 5.83 12.88
CA ILE A 60 6.58 4.76 13.67
C ILE A 60 7.64 3.82 14.25
N LEU A 61 8.62 3.41 13.43
CA LEU A 61 9.70 2.52 13.86
C LEU A 61 10.61 3.16 14.91
N MET A 62 10.83 4.47 14.86
CA MET A 62 11.54 5.19 15.92
C MET A 62 10.77 5.11 17.25
N ILE A 63 9.45 5.28 17.24
CA ILE A 63 8.61 5.15 18.44
C ILE A 63 8.65 3.71 18.96
N HIS A 64 8.62 2.71 18.08
CA HIS A 64 8.73 1.31 18.48
C HIS A 64 10.07 1.02 19.17
N HIS A 65 11.15 1.60 18.66
CA HIS A 65 12.47 1.48 19.25
C HIS A 65 12.56 2.18 20.62
N ASP A 66 12.03 3.40 20.73
CA ASP A 66 11.98 4.16 21.99
C ASP A 66 11.18 3.45 23.10
N ARG A 67 10.16 2.69 22.70
CA ARG A 67 9.36 1.85 23.61
C ARG A 67 9.87 0.44 23.80
N GLU A 68 11.10 0.16 23.36
CA GLU A 68 11.77 -1.14 23.51
C GLU A 68 10.98 -2.33 22.91
N ILE A 69 10.11 -2.08 21.93
CA ILE A 69 9.29 -3.13 21.28
C ILE A 69 10.18 -4.08 20.46
N HIS A 70 11.30 -3.57 19.94
CA HIS A 70 12.35 -4.37 19.33
C HIS A 70 13.73 -3.86 19.78
N PRO A 71 14.74 -4.73 19.87
CA PRO A 71 16.09 -4.33 20.26
C PRO A 71 16.80 -3.54 19.15
N ALA A 72 17.79 -2.74 19.55
CA ALA A 72 18.62 -1.94 18.65
C ALA A 72 19.32 -2.79 17.59
N GLY A 73 19.37 -2.27 16.37
CA GLY A 73 20.07 -2.89 15.24
C GLY A 73 19.35 -4.05 14.56
N LYS A 74 18.17 -4.49 15.05
CA LYS A 74 17.41 -5.61 14.45
C LYS A 74 16.39 -5.21 13.39
N GLN A 75 15.88 -3.98 13.42
CA GLN A 75 14.75 -3.59 12.60
C GLN A 75 15.20 -2.77 11.39
N ASP A 76 14.96 -3.30 10.20
CA ASP A 76 15.26 -2.62 8.95
C ASP A 76 14.42 -1.35 8.80
N MET A 77 15.00 -0.34 8.16
CA MET A 77 14.44 1.00 7.96
C MET A 77 14.19 1.81 9.24
N CYS A 78 14.49 1.30 10.44
CA CYS A 78 14.50 2.13 11.64
C CYS A 78 15.79 2.98 11.66
N PRO A 79 15.71 4.32 11.61
CA PRO A 79 16.91 5.18 11.56
C PRO A 79 17.86 4.96 12.75
N LEU A 80 17.30 4.78 13.95
CA LEU A 80 18.08 4.55 15.18
C LEU A 80 18.79 3.20 15.18
N CYS A 81 18.19 2.18 14.55
CA CYS A 81 18.86 0.89 14.37
C CYS A 81 19.96 0.96 13.31
N ASP A 82 19.76 1.74 12.24
CA ASP A 82 20.77 1.93 11.19
C ASP A 82 22.00 2.67 11.73
N GLU A 83 21.82 3.71 12.56
CA GLU A 83 22.92 4.40 13.25
C GLU A 83 23.70 3.46 14.19
N HIS A 84 23.00 2.62 14.95
CA HIS A 84 23.62 1.62 15.81
C HIS A 84 24.46 0.62 15.00
N ASN A 85 23.92 0.11 13.90
CA ASN A 85 24.59 -0.84 13.02
C ASN A 85 25.81 -0.21 12.33
N ARG A 86 25.73 1.05 11.89
CA ARG A 86 26.88 1.78 11.33
C ARG A 86 27.98 1.99 12.38
N SER A 87 27.61 2.41 13.58
CA SER A 87 28.58 2.62 14.68
C SER A 87 29.28 1.33 15.07
N LYS A 88 28.54 0.22 15.14
CA LYS A 88 29.08 -1.11 15.42
C LYS A 88 30.05 -1.58 14.34
N ASN A 89 29.71 -1.37 13.06
CA ASN A 89 30.59 -1.75 11.94
C ASN A 89 31.90 -0.94 11.92
N MET A 90 31.88 0.32 12.36
CA MET A 90 33.11 1.13 12.49
C MET A 90 34.03 0.67 13.63
N MET A 91 33.47 0.15 14.73
CA MET A 91 34.26 -0.38 15.86
C MET A 91 34.91 -1.74 15.56
N VAL A 92 34.37 -2.53 14.63
CA VAL A 92 34.91 -3.86 14.25
C VAL A 92 36.11 -3.75 13.29
N GLN A 93 36.35 -2.58 12.70
CA GLN A 93 37.47 -2.34 11.78
C GLN A 93 38.75 -1.77 12.44
N GLN A 94 38.75 -1.58 13.77
CA GLN A 94 39.96 -1.25 14.55
C GLN A 94 40.58 -2.50 15.17
#